data_AF-A0A932VWL3-F1
#
_entry.id   AF-A0A932VWL3-F1
#
_cell.length_a   1.000
_cell.length_b   1.000
_cell.length_c   1.000
_cell.angle_alpha   90.00
_cell.angle_beta   90.00
_cell.angle_gamma   90.00
#
_symmetry.space_group_name_H-M   'P 1'
#
loop_
_entity.id
_entity.type
_entity.pdbx_description
1 polymer ?
#
loop_
_entity_poly.entity_id
_entity_poly.type
_entity_poly.pdbx_seq_one_letter_code
_entity_poly.pdbx_strand_id
1 'polypeptide(L)' 'MLDQNALNKAAEIYADLKKSGQLLEDADILIAAISIVNDLTLVTNNTQHFARIIELRMEDWLVPKSP' A
#
# COMPACT_ATOMS: atom_id res chain seq x y z
N MET A 1 -0.73 -3.31 -13.05
CA MET A 1 -1.38 -2.30 -13.92
C MET A 1 -2.64 -1.82 -13.21
N LEU A 2 -3.13 -0.59 -13.46
CA LEU A 2 -4.43 -0.18 -12.92
C LEU A 2 -5.54 -0.87 -13.73
N ASP A 3 -6.26 -1.78 -13.08
CA ASP A 3 -7.34 -2.58 -13.65
C ASP A 3 -8.45 -2.81 -12.62
N GLN A 4 -9.47 -3.60 -12.98
CA GLN A 4 -10.60 -3.87 -12.10
C GLN A 4 -10.18 -4.56 -10.79
N ASN A 5 -9.15 -5.41 -10.81
CA ASN A 5 -8.68 -6.11 -9.61
C ASN A 5 -8.00 -5.11 -8.66
N ALA A 6 -7.16 -4.22 -9.20
CA ALA A 6 -6.55 -3.14 -8.43
C ALA A 6 -7.61 -2.19 -7.84
N LEU A 7 -8.65 -1.84 -8.60
CA LEU A 7 -9.75 -0.99 -8.11
C LEU A 7 -10.55 -1.66 -7.00
N ASN A 8 -10.85 -2.95 -7.12
CA ASN A 8 -11.55 -3.70 -6.06
C ASN A 8 -10.71 -3.74 -4.78
N LYS A 9 -9.40 -4.04 -4.89
CA LYS A 9 -8.49 -4.03 -3.74
C LYS A 9 -8.35 -2.63 -3.13
N ALA A 10 -8.33 -1.56 -3.94
CA ALA A 10 -8.30 -0.19 -3.45
C ALA A 10 -9.58 0.15 -2.64
N ALA A 11 -10.75 -0.31 -3.09
CA ALA A 11 -12.00 -0.13 -2.36
C ALA A 11 -12.02 -0.87 -1.01
N GLU A 12 -11.47 -2.09 -0.95
CA GLU A 12 -11.26 -2.84 0.30
C GLU A 12 -10.38 -2.04 1.27
N ILE A 13 -9.18 -1.64 0.82
CA ILE A 13 -8.22 -0.86 1.62
C ILE A 13 -8.86 0.44 2.12
N TYR A 14 -9.54 1.18 1.24
CA TYR A 14 -10.23 2.43 1.60
C TYR A 14 -11.27 2.18 2.69
N ALA A 15 -12.10 1.15 2.55
CA ALA A 15 -13.14 0.83 3.53
C ALA A 15 -12.55 0.53 4.91
N ASP A 16 -11.44 -0.21 4.97
CA ASP A 16 -10.80 -0.58 6.22
C ASP A 16 -10.09 0.61 6.89
N LEU A 17 -9.36 1.42 6.12
CA LEU A 17 -8.73 2.65 6.63
C LEU A 17 -9.76 3.68 7.08
N LYS A 18 -10.90 3.78 6.39
CA LYS A 18 -12.00 4.66 6.77
C LYS A 18 -12.64 4.22 8.09
N LYS A 19 -12.86 2.91 8.27
CA LYS A 19 -13.40 2.36 9.53
C LYS A 19 -12.45 2.58 10.70
N SER A 20 -11.14 2.49 10.49
CA SER A 20 -10.14 2.73 11.54
C SER A 20 -9.82 4.20 11.79
N GLY A 21 -10.36 5.12 10.98
CA GLY A 21 -10.08 6.56 11.09
C GLY A 21 -8.67 6.95 10.65
N GLN A 22 -8.00 6.11 9.86
CA GLN A 22 -6.61 6.27 9.43
C GLN A 22 -6.48 6.41 7.91
N LEU A 23 -7.43 7.11 7.29
CA LEU A 23 -7.49 7.27 5.83
C LEU A 23 -6.16 7.80 5.26
N LEU A 24 -5.78 7.23 4.12
CA LEU A 24 -4.67 7.67 3.28
C LEU A 24 -5.22 8.42 2.07
N GLU A 25 -4.35 9.07 1.32
CA GLU A 25 -4.75 9.69 0.06
C GLU A 25 -5.11 8.62 -0.98
N ASP A 26 -6.06 8.93 -1.87
CA ASP A 26 -6.56 7.97 -2.85
C ASP A 26 -5.43 7.41 -3.74
N ALA A 27 -4.44 8.24 -4.08
CA ALA A 27 -3.28 7.82 -4.86
C ALA A 27 -2.43 6.77 -4.13
N ASP A 28 -2.21 6.94 -2.82
CA ASP A 28 -1.47 5.97 -1.99
C ASP A 28 -2.20 4.64 -1.90
N ILE A 29 -3.52 4.70 -1.74
CA ILE A 29 -4.39 3.52 -1.72
C ILE A 29 -4.31 2.78 -3.05
N LEU A 30 -4.34 3.49 -4.17
CA LEU A 30 -4.23 2.90 -5.51
C LEU A 30 -2.84 2.28 -5.75
N ILE A 31 -1.76 2.95 -5.36
CA ILE A 31 -0.39 2.42 -5.48
C ILE A 31 -0.23 1.14 -4.66
N ALA A 32 -0.74 1.13 -3.42
CA ALA A 32 -0.72 -0.04 -2.55
C ALA A 32 -1.54 -1.20 -3.15
N ALA A 33 -2.74 -0.91 -3.64
CA ALA A 33 -3.61 -1.91 -4.26
C ALA A 33 -2.99 -2.54 -5.50
N ILE A 34 -2.39 -1.73 -6.38
CA ILE A 34 -1.65 -2.23 -7.55
C ILE A 34 -0.50 -3.13 -7.11
N SER A 35 0.24 -2.72 -6.08
CA SER A 35 1.38 -3.51 -5.57
C SER A 35 0.93 -4.87 -5.04
N ILE A 36 -0.14 -4.90 -4.23
CA ILE A 36 -0.68 -6.13 -3.65
C ILE A 36 -1.20 -7.08 -4.74
N VAL A 37 -2.02 -6.58 -5.66
CA VAL A 37 -2.65 -7.41 -6.71
C VAL A 37 -1.63 -8.00 -7.69
N ASN A 38 -0.52 -7.29 -7.91
CA ASN A 38 0.53 -7.72 -8.84
C ASN A 38 1.70 -8.42 -8.10
N ASP A 39 1.55 -8.74 -6.82
CA ASP A 39 2.58 -9.37 -5.98
C ASP A 39 3.94 -8.62 -6.02
N LEU A 40 3.88 -7.29 -5.94
CA LEU A 40 5.04 -6.40 -5.96
C LEU A 40 5.41 -5.91 -4.56
N THR A 41 6.65 -5.45 -4.42
CA THR A 41 7.13 -4.73 -3.23
C THR A 41 7.15 -3.24 -3.50
N LEU A 42 6.45 -2.44 -2.68
CA LEU A 42 6.46 -0.99 -2.77
C LEU A 42 7.77 -0.44 -2.17
N VAL A 43 8.54 0.27 -2.97
CA VAL A 43 9.73 0.98 -2.49
C VAL A 43 9.32 2.37 -2.04
N THR A 44 9.53 2.69 -0.76
CA THR A 44 9.18 3.99 -0.18
C THR A 44 10.04 4.31 1.04
N ASN A 45 10.39 5.58 1.22
CA ASN A 45 11.01 6.07 2.46
C ASN A 45 9.97 6.49 3.52
N ASN A 46 8.67 6.36 3.22
CA ASN A 46 7.57 6.70 4.13
C ASN A 46 6.85 5.43 4.62
N THR A 47 7.63 4.45 5.08
CA THR A 47 7.11 3.12 5.49
C THR A 47 6.07 3.21 6.60
N GLN A 48 6.19 4.17 7.53
CA GLN A 48 5.20 4.37 8.61
C GLN A 48 3.83 4.81 8.08
N HIS A 49 3.79 5.60 6.99
CA HIS A 49 2.53 6.03 6.37
C HIS A 49 1.78 4.85 5.77
N PHE A 50 2.51 3.98 5.06
CA PHE A 50 1.96 2.80 4.39
C PHE A 50 1.77 1.57 5.31
N ALA A 51 2.36 1.56 6.51
CA ALA A 51 2.22 0.48 7.50
C ALA A 51 0.78 0.21 7.96
N ARG A 52 -0.16 1.12 7.67
CA ARG A 52 -1.59 0.95 7.92
C ARG A 52 -2.23 -0.12 7.03
N ILE A 53 -1.58 -0.47 5.92
CA ILE A 53 -2.06 -1.46 4.95
C ILE A 53 -1.33 -2.79 5.22
N ILE A 54 -2.03 -3.73 5.89
CA ILE A 54 -1.44 -4.95 6.46
C ILE A 54 -0.80 -5.86 5.39
N GLU A 55 -1.39 -5.97 4.20
CA GLU A 55 -0.94 -6.87 3.13
C GLU A 55 0.20 -6.29 2.27
N LEU A 56 0.59 -5.03 2.50
CA LEU A 56 1.53 -4.33 1.63
C LEU A 56 2.99 -4.65 2.00
N ARG A 57 3.70 -5.33 1.09
CA ARG A 57 5.15 -5.49 1.20
C ARG A 57 5.85 -4.20 0.83
N MET A 58 6.81 -3.81 1.67
CA MET A 58 7.54 -2.57 1.52
C MET A 58 9.04 -2.78 1.67
N GLU A 59 9.81 -1.96 0.96
CA GLU A 59 11.24 -1.79 1.17
C GLU A 59 11.58 -0.30 1.29
N ASP A 60 12.46 0.03 2.23
CA ASP A 60 13.10 1.34 2.31
C ASP A 60 14.56 1.19 1.88
N TRP A 61 14.92 1.80 0.75
CA TRP A 61 16.29 1.76 0.22
C TRP A 61 17.27 2.69 0.94
N LEU A 62 16.78 3.59 1.80
CA LEU A 62 17.64 4.42 2.65
C LEU A 62 18.08 3.67 3.92
N VAL A 63 17.38 2.59 4.28
CA VAL A 63 17.80 1.70 5.37
C VAL A 63 18.79 0.68 4.81
N PRO A 64 20.04 0.63 5.33
CA PRO A 64 21.00 -0.37 4.89
C PRO A 64 20.44 -1.77 5.13
N LYS A 65 20.38 -2.58 4.07
CA LYS A 65 19.98 -3.99 4.19
C LYS A 65 21.01 -4.68 5.08
N SER A 66 20.57 -5.23 6.21
CA SER A 66 21.41 -6.08 7.04
C SER A 66 21.94 -7.24 6.18
N PRO A 67 23.25 -7.56 6.27
CA PRO A 67 23.88 -8.62 5.48
C PRO A 67 23.33 -10.01 5.81
#